data_AF-A0A1E3ZSF5-F1
#
_entry.id   AF-A0A1E3ZSF5-F1
#
_cell.length_a   1.000
_cell.length_b   1.000
_cell.length_c   1.000
_cell.angle_alpha   90.00
_cell.angle_beta   90.00
_cell.angle_gamma   90.00
#
_symmetry.space_group_name_H-M   'P 1'
#
loop_
_entity.id
_entity.type
_entity.pdbx_description
1 polymer ?
#
loop_
_entity_poly.entity_id
_entity_poly.type
_entity_poly.pdbx_seq_one_letter_code
_entity_poly.pdbx_strand_id
1 'polypeptide(L)'
;QQAVAVDKDHFYVINSSSITRHRKDTGEKVLSWDGTQAGIVHLNSGIVYKGKLYCANSNFPGAPMSSSIEIFDTKTLQPVGSRSLGIDPHGSLTWADFHDGHWWLGFAWYSGKNMQEGKDNRYTTVVKYDKNWQKKEAWVFPPEVLKAFGNYSNSGGAWTNDGRLLCTGHDAAEIYVMKIPKSGYTLKLTETIKVPGIAGQGIAVDKSVKDQTLLYGIIRSAGKVTVSAINGY
;
A
#
# COMPACT_ATOMS: atom_id res chain seq x y z
N GLN A 1 -11.50 7.44 3.41
CA GLN A 1 -10.11 7.01 3.75
C GLN A 1 -9.81 5.72 3.01
N GLN A 2 -8.67 5.69 2.34
CA GLN A 2 -8.14 4.54 1.60
C GLN A 2 -6.89 3.99 2.28
N ALA A 3 -6.03 4.86 2.82
CA ALA A 3 -4.83 4.45 3.54
C ALA A 3 -4.26 5.55 4.44
N VAL A 4 -3.13 5.23 5.04
CA VAL A 4 -2.26 6.14 5.76
C VAL A 4 -0.81 5.97 5.29
N ALA A 5 -0.06 7.07 5.26
CA ALA A 5 1.39 7.07 5.14
C ALA A 5 2.01 7.81 6.34
N VAL A 6 3.31 7.60 6.61
CA VAL A 6 3.95 8.15 7.81
C VAL A 6 5.40 8.52 7.55
N ASP A 7 5.84 9.66 8.09
CA ASP A 7 7.26 10.06 8.14
C ASP A 7 7.75 10.14 9.59
N LYS A 8 8.78 10.92 9.92
CA LYS A 8 9.26 11.06 11.30
C LYS A 8 8.25 11.79 12.20
N ASP A 9 7.66 12.86 11.71
CA ASP A 9 6.93 13.85 12.53
C ASP A 9 5.43 13.94 12.16
N HIS A 10 5.06 13.41 10.99
CA HIS A 10 3.71 13.49 10.43
C HIS A 10 3.16 12.15 9.99
N PHE A 11 1.83 12.06 9.97
CA PHE A 11 1.10 11.05 9.22
C PHE A 11 0.22 11.72 8.16
N TYR A 12 -0.10 10.97 7.11
CA TYR A 12 -0.83 11.44 5.95
C TYR A 12 -2.05 10.56 5.76
N VAL A 13 -3.24 11.13 5.81
CA VAL A 13 -4.48 10.41 5.52
C VAL A 13 -4.72 10.52 4.02
N ILE A 14 -4.81 9.37 3.35
CA ILE A 14 -4.99 9.26 1.91
C ILE A 14 -6.44 8.84 1.65
N ASN A 15 -7.14 9.62 0.84
CA ASN A 15 -8.47 9.33 0.31
C ASN A 15 -8.39 9.19 -1.21
N SER A 16 -9.48 8.74 -1.85
CA SER A 16 -9.51 8.49 -3.30
C SER A 16 -9.00 9.67 -4.13
N SER A 17 -9.29 10.91 -3.71
CA SER A 17 -8.94 12.13 -4.46
C SER A 17 -8.36 13.24 -3.58
N SER A 18 -8.00 12.95 -2.32
CA SER A 18 -7.46 13.97 -1.42
C SER A 18 -6.46 13.40 -0.42
N ILE A 19 -5.56 14.26 0.05
CA ILE A 19 -4.56 13.92 1.06
C ILE A 19 -4.58 15.00 2.14
N THR A 20 -4.51 14.60 3.41
CA THR A 20 -4.28 15.52 4.52
C THR A 20 -3.03 15.12 5.30
N ARG A 21 -2.20 16.10 5.67
CA ARG A 21 -1.02 15.91 6.52
C ARG A 21 -1.37 16.32 7.95
N HIS A 22 -0.98 15.49 8.91
CA HIS A 22 -1.26 15.68 10.32
C HIS A 22 0.01 15.54 11.15
N ARG A 23 0.11 16.30 12.25
CA ARG A 23 1.18 16.08 13.23
C ARG A 23 0.95 14.79 13.99
N LYS A 24 2.00 14.02 14.26
CA LYS A 24 1.88 12.78 15.05
C LYS A 24 1.56 13.00 16.53
N ASP A 25 2.13 14.05 17.12
CA ASP A 25 2.03 14.32 18.54
C ASP A 25 0.66 14.85 18.95
N THR A 26 0.02 15.66 18.10
CA THR A 26 -1.28 16.27 18.39
C THR A 26 -2.43 15.73 17.54
N GLY A 27 -2.15 15.08 16.41
CA GLY A 27 -3.16 14.70 15.41
C GLY A 27 -3.69 15.88 14.57
N GLU A 28 -3.21 17.10 14.82
CA GLU A 28 -3.67 18.31 14.16
C GLU A 28 -3.40 18.26 12.65
N LYS A 29 -4.43 18.59 11.85
CA LYS A 29 -4.30 18.73 10.40
C LYS A 29 -3.53 20.01 10.07
N VAL A 30 -2.38 19.88 9.43
CA VAL A 30 -1.51 21.01 9.06
C VAL A 30 -1.55 21.36 7.58
N LEU A 31 -1.86 20.40 6.70
CA LEU A 31 -2.03 20.65 5.26
C LEU A 31 -3.11 19.75 4.67
N SER A 32 -3.65 20.18 3.54
CA SER A 32 -4.56 19.39 2.71
C SER A 32 -4.33 19.67 1.23
N TRP A 33 -4.56 18.65 0.41
CA TRP A 33 -4.56 18.73 -1.04
C TRP A 33 -5.76 17.99 -1.60
N ASP A 34 -6.40 18.57 -2.62
CA ASP A 34 -7.53 18.02 -3.37
C ASP A 34 -7.13 17.83 -4.84
N GLY A 35 -7.17 16.59 -5.29
CA GLY A 35 -6.80 16.15 -6.62
C GLY A 35 -7.96 15.97 -7.59
N THR A 36 -9.19 16.30 -7.19
CA THR A 36 -10.39 16.07 -8.02
C THR A 36 -10.27 16.78 -9.38
N GLN A 37 -9.85 18.04 -9.38
CA GLN A 37 -9.64 18.81 -10.62
C GLN A 37 -8.40 18.35 -11.41
N ALA A 38 -7.48 17.63 -10.77
CA ALA A 38 -6.32 17.01 -11.41
C ALA A 38 -6.65 15.62 -12.01
N GLY A 39 -7.90 15.16 -11.93
CA GLY A 39 -8.32 13.87 -12.45
C GLY A 39 -7.90 12.67 -11.59
N ILE A 40 -7.50 12.89 -10.33
CA ILE A 40 -7.22 11.80 -9.41
C ILE A 40 -8.53 11.19 -8.91
N VAL A 41 -8.71 9.90 -9.17
CA VAL A 41 -9.96 9.19 -8.88
C VAL A 41 -9.81 8.13 -7.80
N HIS A 42 -8.61 7.55 -7.59
CA HIS A 42 -8.43 6.47 -6.64
C HIS A 42 -6.97 6.31 -6.14
N LEU A 43 -6.54 7.18 -5.22
CA LEU A 43 -5.33 6.93 -4.44
C LEU A 43 -5.57 5.76 -3.48
N ASN A 44 -4.82 4.69 -3.66
CA ASN A 44 -4.94 3.44 -2.89
C ASN A 44 -4.13 3.48 -1.60
N SER A 45 -2.89 3.97 -1.66
CA SER A 45 -1.96 4.03 -0.53
C SER A 45 -0.79 4.95 -0.79
N GLY A 46 0.16 5.06 0.15
CA GLY A 46 1.41 5.78 -0.11
C GLY A 46 2.52 5.52 0.89
N ILE A 47 3.73 5.95 0.50
CA ILE A 47 4.94 5.88 1.32
C ILE A 47 5.68 7.22 1.30
N VAL A 48 6.21 7.63 2.45
CA VAL A 48 7.18 8.72 2.51
C VAL A 48 8.60 8.17 2.33
N TYR A 49 9.28 8.64 1.30
CA TYR A 49 10.68 8.32 1.04
C TYR A 49 11.43 9.58 0.60
N LYS A 50 12.54 9.89 1.27
CA LYS A 50 13.42 11.05 0.97
C LYS A 50 12.67 12.38 0.79
N GLY A 51 11.73 12.68 1.70
CA GLY A 51 10.97 13.94 1.69
C GLY A 51 9.90 14.04 0.60
N LYS A 52 9.58 12.93 -0.06
CA LYS A 52 8.48 12.83 -1.03
C LYS A 52 7.48 11.78 -0.56
N LEU A 53 6.20 12.07 -0.75
CA LEU A 53 5.11 11.12 -0.59
C LEU A 53 4.80 10.52 -1.96
N TYR A 54 4.96 9.21 -2.09
CA TYR A 54 4.66 8.45 -3.29
C TYR A 54 3.34 7.71 -3.08
N CYS A 55 2.31 8.08 -3.81
CA CYS A 55 0.98 7.49 -3.70
C CYS A 55 0.70 6.54 -4.86
N ALA A 56 0.28 5.32 -4.54
CA ALA A 56 -0.26 4.38 -5.53
C ALA A 56 -1.63 4.87 -6.00
N ASN A 57 -1.81 5.07 -7.30
CA ASN A 57 -3.07 5.50 -7.91
C ASN A 57 -3.51 4.49 -8.97
N SER A 58 -4.81 4.22 -9.02
CA SER A 58 -5.42 3.40 -10.07
C SER A 58 -6.70 4.02 -10.59
N ASN A 59 -7.24 3.48 -11.69
CA ASN A 59 -8.53 3.89 -12.23
C ASN A 59 -9.71 3.07 -11.69
N PHE A 60 -9.55 2.32 -10.59
CA PHE A 60 -10.59 1.43 -10.06
C PHE A 60 -11.95 2.14 -9.88
N PRO A 61 -13.08 1.53 -10.28
CA PRO A 61 -13.26 0.16 -10.82
C PRO A 61 -13.12 0.05 -12.36
N GLY A 62 -12.52 1.04 -13.02
CA GLY A 62 -12.38 1.10 -14.47
C GLY A 62 -11.61 -0.06 -15.10
N ALA A 63 -11.95 -0.35 -16.36
CA ALA A 63 -11.32 -1.37 -17.19
C ALA A 63 -10.93 -0.76 -18.57
N PRO A 64 -9.77 -1.11 -19.14
CA PRO A 64 -8.70 -1.92 -18.53
C PRO A 64 -8.09 -1.22 -17.30
N MET A 65 -7.56 -1.99 -16.35
CA MET A 65 -6.89 -1.42 -15.16
C MET A 65 -5.68 -0.61 -15.61
N SER A 66 -5.62 0.64 -15.19
CA SER A 66 -4.48 1.53 -15.41
C SER A 66 -4.03 2.15 -14.11
N SER A 67 -2.75 2.49 -14.02
CA SER A 67 -2.15 2.93 -12.77
C SER A 67 -1.07 3.97 -12.96
N SER A 68 -0.80 4.71 -11.90
CA SER A 68 0.29 5.67 -11.79
C SER A 68 0.79 5.76 -10.36
N ILE A 69 1.98 6.33 -10.19
CA ILE A 69 2.47 6.78 -8.90
C ILE A 69 2.46 8.29 -8.90
N GLU A 70 1.66 8.88 -8.02
CA GLU A 70 1.57 10.33 -7.84
C GLU A 70 2.55 10.75 -6.74
N ILE A 71 3.34 11.80 -7.02
CA ILE A 71 4.47 12.19 -6.17
C ILE A 71 4.23 13.58 -5.64
N PHE A 72 4.27 13.72 -4.31
CA PHE A 72 4.06 14.97 -3.61
C PHE A 72 5.30 15.36 -2.81
N ASP A 73 5.58 16.66 -2.71
CA ASP A 73 6.56 17.17 -1.74
C ASP A 73 5.95 17.13 -0.34
N THR A 74 6.62 16.52 0.64
CA THR A 74 6.03 16.36 1.97
C THR A 74 5.91 17.65 2.75
N LYS A 75 6.69 18.69 2.42
CA LYS A 75 6.68 19.98 3.12
C LYS A 75 5.49 20.83 2.71
N THR A 76 5.14 20.82 1.43
CA THR A 76 4.09 21.66 0.82
C THR A 76 2.81 20.89 0.51
N LEU A 77 2.87 19.56 0.49
CA LEU A 77 1.82 18.65 0.03
C LEU A 77 1.37 18.92 -1.42
N GLN A 78 2.21 19.59 -2.22
CA GLN A 78 1.92 19.85 -3.63
C GLN A 78 2.45 18.74 -4.53
N PRO A 79 1.76 18.44 -5.65
CA PRO A 79 2.27 17.52 -6.67
C PRO A 79 3.60 18.02 -7.23
N VAL A 80 4.57 17.12 -7.35
CA VAL A 80 5.91 17.40 -7.91
C VAL A 80 6.31 16.41 -8.99
N GLY A 81 5.44 15.47 -9.32
CA GLY A 81 5.64 14.52 -10.41
C GLY A 81 4.58 13.44 -10.43
N SER A 82 4.50 12.75 -11.56
CA SER A 82 3.70 11.54 -11.72
C SER A 82 4.52 10.54 -12.52
N ARG A 83 4.32 9.27 -12.22
CA ARG A 83 4.86 8.17 -13.01
C ARG A 83 3.71 7.30 -13.51
N SER A 84 3.33 7.51 -14.76
CA SER A 84 2.37 6.63 -15.42
C SER A 84 2.94 5.22 -15.57
N LEU A 85 2.15 4.22 -15.20
CA LEU A 85 2.41 2.80 -15.47
C LEU A 85 1.55 2.30 -16.64
N GLY A 86 0.60 3.12 -17.11
CA GLY A 86 -0.37 2.73 -18.12
C GLY A 86 -1.15 1.49 -17.66
N ILE A 87 -1.42 0.59 -18.61
CA ILE A 87 -1.95 -0.74 -18.33
C ILE A 87 -0.78 -1.65 -17.98
N ASP A 88 -0.66 -2.04 -16.71
CA ASP A 88 0.31 -3.06 -16.30
C ASP A 88 -0.36 -4.46 -16.37
N PRO A 89 0.30 -5.48 -16.96
CA PRO A 89 -0.27 -6.83 -17.06
C PRO A 89 -0.60 -7.47 -15.70
N HIS A 90 -0.05 -6.93 -14.61
CA HIS A 90 -0.20 -7.44 -13.25
C HIS A 90 -1.39 -6.88 -12.48
N GLY A 91 -2.13 -5.91 -13.02
CA GLY A 91 -3.41 -5.45 -12.48
C GLY A 91 -3.39 -4.01 -11.93
N SER A 92 -4.28 -3.72 -10.99
CA SER A 92 -4.41 -2.39 -10.37
C SER A 92 -3.35 -2.19 -9.31
N LEU A 93 -2.58 -1.10 -9.38
CA LEU A 93 -1.62 -0.75 -8.33
C LEU A 93 -2.35 -0.39 -7.03
N THR A 94 -2.12 -1.15 -5.96
CA THR A 94 -2.73 -0.89 -4.64
C THR A 94 -1.73 -0.34 -3.63
N TRP A 95 -0.44 -0.67 -3.75
CA TRP A 95 0.59 -0.10 -2.90
C TRP A 95 1.99 -0.07 -3.51
N ALA A 96 2.81 0.80 -2.95
CA ALA A 96 4.23 0.93 -3.25
C ALA A 96 5.03 1.17 -1.94
N ASP A 97 6.19 0.53 -1.84
CA ASP A 97 7.16 0.74 -0.76
C ASP A 97 8.59 0.74 -1.34
N PHE A 98 9.54 1.31 -0.61
CA PHE A 98 10.96 1.29 -0.91
C PHE A 98 11.72 0.51 0.17
N HIS A 99 12.34 -0.60 -0.23
CA HIS A 99 13.10 -1.46 0.67
C HIS A 99 14.32 -2.04 -0.03
N ASP A 100 15.44 -2.07 0.69
CA ASP A 100 16.72 -2.63 0.23
C ASP A 100 17.15 -2.14 -1.16
N GLY A 101 17.06 -0.82 -1.38
CA GLY A 101 17.47 -0.17 -2.63
C GLY A 101 16.50 -0.34 -3.80
N HIS A 102 15.34 -0.94 -3.59
CA HIS A 102 14.36 -1.26 -4.63
C HIS A 102 12.97 -0.72 -4.30
N TRP A 103 12.21 -0.44 -5.36
CA TRP A 103 10.78 -0.20 -5.29
C TRP A 103 10.03 -1.53 -5.34
N TRP A 104 9.03 -1.67 -4.48
CA TRP A 104 8.16 -2.85 -4.39
C TRP A 104 6.72 -2.41 -4.57
N LEU A 105 6.06 -2.95 -5.58
CA LEU A 105 4.69 -2.58 -5.95
C LEU A 105 3.79 -3.81 -5.85
N GLY A 106 2.61 -3.64 -5.25
CA GLY A 106 1.55 -4.64 -5.25
C GLY A 106 0.49 -4.31 -6.28
N PHE A 107 0.22 -5.26 -7.17
CA PHE A 107 -0.81 -5.17 -8.19
C PHE A 107 -1.92 -6.18 -7.92
N ALA A 108 -3.12 -5.68 -7.70
CA ALA A 108 -4.31 -6.47 -7.41
C ALA A 108 -5.05 -6.83 -8.70
N TRP A 109 -5.43 -8.11 -8.78
CA TRP A 109 -6.58 -8.54 -9.57
C TRP A 109 -7.74 -8.80 -8.63
N TYR A 110 -8.95 -8.46 -9.05
CA TYR A 110 -10.15 -8.59 -8.24
C TYR A 110 -10.98 -9.80 -8.67
N SER A 111 -11.78 -10.34 -7.75
CA SER A 111 -12.74 -11.41 -8.03
C SER A 111 -14.18 -10.90 -7.90
N GLY A 112 -15.15 -11.75 -8.26
CA GLY A 112 -16.57 -11.41 -8.16
C GLY A 112 -16.96 -10.29 -9.12
N LYS A 113 -17.71 -9.29 -8.65
CA LYS A 113 -18.26 -8.21 -9.49
C LYS A 113 -17.21 -7.31 -10.16
N ASN A 114 -15.99 -7.30 -9.66
CA ASN A 114 -14.89 -6.46 -10.18
C ASN A 114 -13.87 -7.29 -10.99
N MET A 115 -14.17 -8.57 -11.25
CA MET A 115 -13.33 -9.45 -12.06
C MET A 115 -13.29 -8.95 -13.51
N GLN A 116 -12.11 -8.94 -14.11
CA GLN A 116 -11.92 -8.62 -15.52
C GLN A 116 -11.63 -9.91 -16.31
N GLU A 117 -11.90 -9.90 -17.61
CA GLU A 117 -11.96 -11.09 -18.47
C GLU A 117 -10.85 -12.13 -18.20
N GLY A 118 -11.26 -13.29 -17.68
CA GLY A 118 -10.40 -14.46 -17.47
C GLY A 118 -9.42 -14.38 -16.29
N LYS A 119 -9.42 -13.30 -15.51
CA LYS A 119 -8.46 -13.10 -14.41
C LYS A 119 -9.15 -12.67 -13.12
N ASP A 120 -8.86 -13.40 -12.06
CA ASP A 120 -9.34 -13.16 -10.70
C ASP A 120 -8.18 -12.88 -9.73
N ASN A 121 -8.45 -12.84 -8.43
CA ASN A 121 -7.44 -12.52 -7.43
C ASN A 121 -6.18 -13.38 -7.46
N ARG A 122 -6.19 -14.58 -8.07
CA ARG A 122 -5.00 -15.44 -8.20
C ARG A 122 -3.90 -14.84 -9.05
N TYR A 123 -4.19 -13.81 -9.85
CA TYR A 123 -3.22 -13.08 -10.66
C TYR A 123 -2.54 -11.92 -9.90
N THR A 124 -2.92 -11.69 -8.64
CA THR A 124 -2.35 -10.64 -7.79
C THR A 124 -0.86 -10.87 -7.56
N THR A 125 -0.06 -9.84 -7.82
CA THR A 125 1.39 -9.97 -7.98
C THR A 125 2.13 -8.85 -7.23
N VAL A 126 3.22 -9.20 -6.56
CA VAL A 126 4.20 -8.25 -6.04
C VAL A 126 5.36 -8.16 -7.03
N VAL A 127 5.77 -6.95 -7.37
CA VAL A 127 6.79 -6.70 -8.39
C VAL A 127 7.89 -5.82 -7.81
N LYS A 128 9.14 -6.23 -8.01
CA LYS A 128 10.33 -5.49 -7.63
C LYS A 128 10.86 -4.71 -8.83
N TYR A 129 11.15 -3.43 -8.60
CA TYR A 129 11.78 -2.53 -9.55
C TYR A 129 13.06 -1.97 -8.95
N ASP A 130 14.04 -1.64 -9.78
CA ASP A 130 15.21 -0.90 -9.33
C ASP A 130 14.88 0.59 -9.10
N LYS A 131 15.88 1.37 -8.65
CA LYS A 131 15.75 2.82 -8.42
C LYS A 131 15.41 3.64 -9.67
N ASN A 132 15.68 3.11 -10.85
CA ASN A 132 15.36 3.70 -12.15
C ASN A 132 14.01 3.20 -12.68
N TRP A 133 13.29 2.46 -11.84
CA TRP A 133 12.00 1.87 -12.11
C TRP A 133 11.97 0.86 -13.26
N GLN A 134 13.07 0.15 -13.46
CA GLN A 134 13.09 -1.01 -14.33
C GLN A 134 12.66 -2.24 -13.55
N LYS A 135 11.73 -3.02 -14.12
CA LYS A 135 11.22 -4.25 -13.52
C LYS A 135 12.36 -5.27 -13.40
N LYS A 136 12.49 -5.90 -12.23
CA LYS A 136 13.54 -6.89 -11.95
C LYS A 136 12.94 -8.28 -11.78
N GLU A 137 12.00 -8.41 -10.86
CA GLU A 137 11.45 -9.71 -10.42
C GLU A 137 9.98 -9.54 -10.02
N ALA A 138 9.25 -10.66 -9.95
CA ALA A 138 7.85 -10.67 -9.53
C ALA A 138 7.50 -11.98 -8.82
N TRP A 139 6.55 -11.92 -7.88
CA TRP A 139 6.06 -13.06 -7.11
C TRP A 139 4.55 -13.02 -6.95
N VAL A 140 3.94 -14.21 -6.88
CA VAL A 140 2.53 -14.39 -6.55
C VAL A 140 2.36 -14.73 -5.07
N PHE A 141 1.16 -14.53 -4.56
CA PHE A 141 0.80 -14.91 -3.20
C PHE A 141 0.46 -16.40 -3.08
N PRO A 142 0.69 -17.02 -1.91
CA PRO A 142 0.30 -18.41 -1.69
C PRO A 142 -1.24 -18.53 -1.59
N PRO A 143 -1.83 -19.69 -1.96
CA PRO A 143 -3.29 -19.86 -2.06
C PRO A 143 -4.07 -19.51 -0.78
N GLU A 144 -3.52 -19.83 0.39
CA GLU A 144 -4.13 -19.53 1.69
C GLU A 144 -4.29 -18.03 1.93
N VAL A 145 -3.36 -17.21 1.45
CA VAL A 145 -3.40 -15.75 1.58
C VAL A 145 -4.34 -15.14 0.55
N LEU A 146 -4.33 -15.65 -0.69
CA LEU A 146 -5.28 -15.26 -1.73
C LEU A 146 -6.73 -15.54 -1.30
N LYS A 147 -6.98 -16.68 -0.66
CA LYS A 147 -8.29 -17.01 -0.09
C LYS A 147 -8.70 -15.98 0.97
N ALA A 148 -7.77 -15.59 1.82
CA ALA A 148 -8.03 -14.67 2.91
C ALA A 148 -8.19 -13.20 2.44
N PHE A 149 -7.54 -12.82 1.34
CA PHE A 149 -7.77 -11.53 0.67
C PHE A 149 -9.16 -11.40 0.04
N GLY A 150 -9.76 -12.52 -0.38
CA GLY A 150 -11.09 -12.54 -0.96
C GLY A 150 -11.21 -11.71 -2.26
N ASN A 151 -12.38 -11.12 -2.48
CA ASN A 151 -12.74 -10.50 -3.77
C ASN A 151 -12.01 -9.19 -4.06
N TYR A 152 -11.68 -8.42 -3.04
CA TYR A 152 -10.96 -7.15 -3.20
C TYR A 152 -9.44 -7.32 -3.19
N SER A 153 -8.96 -8.55 -3.00
CA SER A 153 -7.56 -8.93 -3.14
C SER A 153 -6.62 -8.15 -2.19
N ASN A 154 -5.33 -8.07 -2.54
CA ASN A 154 -4.29 -7.39 -1.78
C ASN A 154 -4.48 -5.87 -1.84
N SER A 155 -4.75 -5.27 -0.69
CA SER A 155 -5.08 -3.85 -0.56
C SER A 155 -4.00 -3.03 0.16
N GLY A 156 -3.05 -3.69 0.82
CA GLY A 156 -1.93 -3.03 1.47
C GLY A 156 -0.67 -3.87 1.48
N GLY A 157 0.46 -3.19 1.51
CA GLY A 157 1.75 -3.81 1.71
C GLY A 157 2.76 -2.80 2.23
N ALA A 158 3.61 -3.26 3.14
CA ALA A 158 4.69 -2.46 3.70
C ALA A 158 5.81 -3.40 4.18
N TRP A 159 7.04 -3.06 3.86
CA TRP A 159 8.22 -3.67 4.44
C TRP A 159 8.40 -3.17 5.87
N THR A 160 8.97 -4.00 6.72
CA THR A 160 9.48 -3.59 8.02
C THR A 160 10.96 -3.20 7.93
N ASN A 161 11.54 -2.68 9.02
CA ASN A 161 12.97 -2.39 9.07
C ASN A 161 13.82 -3.69 9.11
N ASP A 162 13.26 -4.78 9.66
CA ASP A 162 13.88 -6.10 9.78
C ASP A 162 13.65 -7.01 8.55
N GLY A 163 13.15 -6.47 7.44
CA GLY A 163 13.07 -7.19 6.16
C GLY A 163 11.92 -8.20 6.06
N ARG A 164 10.82 -7.97 6.77
CA ARG A 164 9.55 -8.69 6.59
C ARG A 164 8.62 -7.88 5.69
N LEU A 165 7.93 -8.53 4.77
CA LEU A 165 6.89 -7.89 3.95
C LEU A 165 5.54 -8.13 4.60
N LEU A 166 4.92 -7.09 5.15
CA LEU A 166 3.57 -7.14 5.68
C LEU A 166 2.59 -6.94 4.52
N CYS A 167 1.57 -7.78 4.42
CA CYS A 167 0.51 -7.61 3.44
C CYS A 167 -0.86 -7.68 4.12
N THR A 168 -1.85 -6.99 3.56
CA THR A 168 -3.24 -7.04 4.02
C THR A 168 -4.20 -7.27 2.87
N GLY A 169 -5.31 -7.93 3.18
CA GLY A 169 -6.50 -7.89 2.34
C GLY A 169 -7.27 -6.60 2.55
N HIS A 170 -8.49 -6.52 2.03
CA HIS A 170 -9.32 -5.32 2.17
C HIS A 170 -10.15 -5.30 3.47
N ASP A 171 -10.55 -6.47 3.98
CA ASP A 171 -11.64 -6.56 4.98
C ASP A 171 -11.22 -7.16 6.34
N ALA A 172 -10.28 -8.10 6.35
CA ALA A 172 -9.87 -8.79 7.57
C ALA A 172 -8.91 -7.93 8.40
N ALA A 173 -9.10 -7.95 9.73
CA ALA A 173 -8.21 -7.35 10.72
C ALA A 173 -6.93 -8.19 10.92
N GLU A 174 -6.28 -8.56 9.81
CA GLU A 174 -5.16 -9.49 9.76
C GLU A 174 -4.03 -8.94 8.88
N ILE A 175 -2.81 -9.23 9.30
CA ILE A 175 -1.58 -8.98 8.56
C ILE A 175 -0.95 -10.32 8.23
N TYR A 176 -0.64 -10.51 6.96
CA TYR A 176 0.05 -11.69 6.47
C TYR A 176 1.50 -11.33 6.24
N VAL A 177 2.40 -11.91 7.05
CA VAL A 177 3.83 -11.68 6.98
C VAL A 177 4.42 -12.59 5.91
N MET A 178 4.97 -11.98 4.88
CA MET A 178 5.56 -12.63 3.71
C MET A 178 7.09 -12.54 3.73
N LYS A 179 7.73 -13.54 3.13
CA LYS A 179 9.14 -13.52 2.74
C LYS A 179 9.30 -13.88 1.27
N ILE A 180 10.31 -13.26 0.64
CA ILE A 180 10.77 -13.66 -0.68
C ILE A 180 11.35 -15.09 -0.59
N PRO A 181 10.93 -16.04 -1.44
CA PRO A 181 11.46 -17.38 -1.41
C PRO A 181 12.93 -17.40 -1.87
N LYS A 182 13.72 -18.35 -1.35
CA LYS A 182 15.08 -18.62 -1.87
C LYS A 182 15.08 -19.10 -3.34
N SER A 183 13.98 -19.73 -3.77
CA SER A 183 13.79 -20.27 -5.12
C SER A 183 12.29 -20.34 -5.44
N GLY A 184 11.93 -20.05 -6.69
CA GLY A 184 10.54 -20.10 -7.17
C GLY A 184 9.85 -18.74 -7.15
N TYR A 185 8.54 -18.78 -7.41
CA TYR A 185 7.74 -17.59 -7.75
C TYR A 185 6.65 -17.26 -6.72
N THR A 186 6.51 -18.06 -5.66
CA THR A 186 5.46 -17.86 -4.64
C THR A 186 6.06 -17.30 -3.36
N LEU A 187 5.49 -16.20 -2.86
CA LEU A 187 5.83 -15.66 -1.54
C LEU A 187 5.57 -16.69 -0.45
N LYS A 188 6.41 -16.69 0.59
CA LYS A 188 6.25 -17.58 1.74
C LYS A 188 5.53 -16.85 2.86
N LEU A 189 4.33 -17.30 3.21
CA LEU A 189 3.68 -16.90 4.46
C LEU A 189 4.49 -17.44 5.64
N THR A 190 4.92 -16.56 6.54
CA THR A 190 5.63 -16.96 7.76
C THR A 190 4.80 -16.81 9.01
N GLU A 191 3.83 -15.89 9.00
CA GLU A 191 3.02 -15.57 10.18
C GLU A 191 1.74 -14.84 9.73
N THR A 192 0.63 -15.08 10.43
CA THR A 192 -0.57 -14.26 10.34
C THR A 192 -0.81 -13.58 11.68
N ILE A 193 -0.78 -12.25 11.71
CA ILE A 193 -0.95 -11.45 12.92
C ILE A 193 -2.36 -10.84 12.92
N LYS A 194 -3.13 -11.07 13.98
CA LYS A 194 -4.41 -10.39 14.17
C LYS A 194 -4.16 -9.00 14.76
N VAL A 195 -4.68 -7.98 14.10
CA VAL A 195 -4.55 -6.58 14.53
C VAL A 195 -5.95 -5.96 14.58
N PRO A 196 -6.68 -6.09 15.71
CA PRO A 196 -8.03 -5.55 15.85
C PRO A 196 -8.12 -4.03 15.63
N GLY A 197 -6.98 -3.34 15.78
CA GLY A 197 -6.86 -1.91 15.53
C GLY A 197 -6.90 -1.51 14.05
N ILE A 198 -6.91 -2.45 13.10
CA ILE A 198 -7.08 -2.17 11.67
C ILE A 198 -8.25 -2.99 11.11
N ALA A 199 -8.95 -2.47 10.11
CA ALA A 199 -10.08 -3.16 9.46
C ALA A 199 -9.69 -3.78 8.10
N GLY A 200 -8.41 -4.15 7.93
CA GLY A 200 -7.83 -4.41 6.62
C GLY A 200 -7.56 -3.11 5.84
N GLN A 201 -6.92 -3.22 4.67
CA GLN A 201 -6.64 -2.14 3.72
C GLN A 201 -5.67 -1.03 4.21
N GLY A 202 -4.76 -0.62 3.31
CA GLY A 202 -3.99 0.64 3.44
C GLY A 202 -3.19 0.80 4.74
N ILE A 203 -2.07 0.09 4.84
CA ILE A 203 -1.15 0.13 5.99
C ILE A 203 0.15 0.88 5.67
N ALA A 204 0.83 1.38 6.71
CA ALA A 204 2.19 1.89 6.61
C ALA A 204 3.02 1.51 7.85
N VAL A 205 4.32 1.28 7.66
CA VAL A 205 5.26 1.08 8.76
C VAL A 205 6.03 2.37 9.02
N ASP A 206 6.12 2.79 10.28
CA ASP A 206 6.94 3.93 10.67
C ASP A 206 8.44 3.55 10.66
N LYS A 207 9.11 3.90 9.57
CA LYS A 207 10.54 3.63 9.37
C LYS A 207 11.44 4.48 10.28
N SER A 208 10.91 5.53 10.90
CA SER A 208 11.68 6.42 11.78
C SER A 208 11.89 5.83 13.18
N VAL A 209 11.05 4.88 13.59
CA VAL A 209 11.17 4.16 14.85
C VAL A 209 11.99 2.88 14.62
N LYS A 210 13.08 2.71 15.39
CA LYS A 210 14.04 1.61 15.19
C LYS A 210 13.86 0.45 16.15
N ASP A 211 13.45 0.74 17.38
CA ASP A 211 13.41 -0.27 18.45
C ASP A 211 12.11 -1.10 18.47
N GLN A 212 11.13 -0.74 17.62
CA GLN A 212 9.87 -1.45 17.47
C GLN A 212 9.31 -1.24 16.06
N THR A 213 8.47 -2.17 15.60
CA THR A 213 7.70 -1.97 14.37
C THR A 213 6.37 -1.34 14.72
N LEU A 214 6.21 -0.05 14.43
CA LEU A 214 4.93 0.64 14.54
C LEU A 214 4.20 0.60 13.20
N LEU A 215 3.02 -0.01 13.22
CA LEU A 215 2.12 -0.07 12.09
C LEU A 215 1.05 1.00 12.24
N TYR A 216 0.91 1.81 11.20
CA TYR A 216 -0.20 2.71 10.99
C TYR A 216 -1.25 2.01 10.11
N GLY A 217 -2.50 2.11 10.50
CA GLY A 217 -3.65 1.64 9.71
C GLY A 217 -4.83 2.59 9.83
N ILE A 218 -5.96 2.17 9.26
CA ILE A 218 -7.20 2.95 9.27
C ILE A 218 -8.40 2.11 9.70
N ILE A 219 -9.39 2.78 10.29
CA ILE A 219 -10.73 2.24 10.52
C ILE A 219 -11.71 3.15 9.76
N ARG A 220 -12.03 2.76 8.53
CA ARG A 220 -12.81 3.58 7.58
C ARG A 220 -14.17 4.01 8.12
N SER A 221 -14.88 3.08 8.77
CA SER A 221 -16.20 3.34 9.36
C SER A 221 -16.17 4.37 10.48
N ALA A 222 -15.05 4.50 11.18
CA ALA A 222 -14.85 5.45 12.27
C ALA A 222 -14.08 6.71 11.85
N GLY A 223 -13.54 6.75 10.62
CA GLY A 223 -12.69 7.85 10.15
C GLY A 223 -11.37 7.99 10.91
N LYS A 224 -10.87 6.91 11.54
CA LYS A 224 -9.72 6.96 12.45
C LYS A 224 -8.46 6.39 11.81
N VAL A 225 -7.32 7.01 12.12
CA VAL A 225 -5.99 6.41 11.99
C VAL A 225 -5.66 5.70 13.30
N THR A 226 -5.07 4.52 13.20
CA THR A 226 -4.64 3.73 14.35
C THR A 226 -3.15 3.46 14.28
N VAL A 227 -2.54 3.28 15.44
CA VAL A 227 -1.13 2.90 15.58
C VAL A 227 -1.08 1.64 16.44
N SER A 228 -0.35 0.63 15.99
CA SER A 228 -0.18 -0.63 16.71
C SER A 228 1.28 -1.04 16.66
N ALA A 229 1.84 -1.40 17.81
CA ALA A 229 3.13 -2.07 17.86
C ALA A 229 2.94 -3.54 17.46
N ILE A 230 3.69 -3.99 16.47
CA ILE A 230 3.74 -5.39 16.05
C ILE A 230 5.14 -5.91 16.37
N ASN A 231 5.30 -6.36 17.62
CA ASN A 231 6.54 -6.99 18.06
C ASN A 231 6.66 -8.35 17.36
N GLY A 232 7.85 -8.66 16.83
CA GLY A 232 8.13 -10.00 16.34
C GLY A 232 8.01 -10.98 17.50
N TYR A 233 7.18 -12.01 17.34
CA TYR A 233 7.14 -13.16 18.23
C TYR A 233 8.25 -14.15 17.87
#